data_AF-A0A528TFT5-F1
#
_entry.id   AF-A0A528TFT5-F1
#
_cell.length_a   1.000
_cell.length_b   1.000
_cell.length_c   1.000
_cell.angle_alpha   90.00
_cell.angle_beta   90.00
_cell.angle_gamma   90.00
#
_symmetry.space_group_name_H-M   'P 1'
#
loop_
_entity.id
_entity.type
_entity.pdbx_description
1 polymer ?
#
loop_
_entity_poly.entity_id
_entity_poly.type
_entity_poly.pdbx_seq_one_letter_code
_entity_poly.pdbx_strand_id
1 'polypeptide(L)' 'AQALSGGNQQKVALAKWMPHDPLVLLLNDPTRGVDVETKREIYLMLRAFAAAGKAVVLLSSDTPELVHL' A
#
# COMPACT_ATOMS: atom_id res chain seq x y z
N ALA A 1 -10.13 -22.67 5.75
CA ALA A 1 -9.22 -21.54 5.41
C ALA A 1 -9.90 -20.25 5.84
N GLN A 2 -9.35 -19.53 6.83
CA GLN A 2 -9.91 -18.24 7.24
C GLN A 2 -9.66 -17.22 6.11
N ALA A 3 -10.72 -16.58 5.62
CA ALA A 3 -10.60 -15.51 4.65
C ALA A 3 -9.96 -14.30 5.33
N LEU A 4 -8.83 -13.82 4.81
CA LEU A 4 -8.19 -12.58 5.25
C LEU A 4 -9.16 -11.41 5.00
N SER A 5 -9.18 -10.40 5.89
CA SER A 5 -9.88 -9.14 5.63
C SER A 5 -9.31 -8.45 4.39
N GLY A 6 -10.10 -7.58 3.73
CA GLY A 6 -9.64 -6.84 2.54
C GLY A 6 -8.31 -6.10 2.78
N GLY A 7 -8.20 -5.43 3.93
CA GLY A 7 -6.95 -4.78 4.35
C GLY A 7 -5.77 -5.75 4.51
N ASN A 8 -5.96 -6.90 5.16
CA ASN A 8 -4.90 -7.90 5.29
C ASN A 8 -4.52 -8.56 3.94
N GLN A 9 -5.48 -8.73 3.03
CA GLN A 9 -5.19 -9.19 1.67
C GLN A 9 -4.25 -8.21 0.95
N GLN A 10 -4.49 -6.91 1.12
CA GLN A 10 -3.69 -5.87 0.48
C GLN A 10 -2.29 -5.76 1.09
N LYS A 11 -2.15 -5.87 2.42
CA LYS A 11 -0.83 -5.96 3.08
C LYS A 11 -0.04 -7.17 2.59
N VAL A 12 -0.68 -8.34 2.47
CA VAL A 12 -0.03 -9.54 1.93
C VAL A 12 0.37 -9.34 0.47
N ALA A 13 -0.47 -8.70 -0.34
CA ALA A 13 -0.14 -8.39 -1.73
C ALA A 13 1.10 -7.48 -1.84
N LEU A 14 1.20 -6.43 -1.02
CA LEU A 14 2.37 -5.56 -0.97
C LEU A 14 3.61 -6.31 -0.45
N ALA A 15 3.48 -7.04 0.65
CA ALA A 15 4.57 -7.76 1.30
C ALA A 15 5.22 -8.80 0.36
N LYS A 16 4.45 -9.43 -0.53
CA LYS A 16 4.96 -10.38 -1.54
C LYS A 16 6.03 -9.80 -2.45
N TRP A 17 6.01 -8.48 -2.69
CA TRP A 17 6.97 -7.84 -3.58
C TRP A 17 8.25 -7.41 -2.88
N MET A 18 8.24 -7.27 -1.55
CA MET A 18 9.38 -6.76 -0.78
C MET A 18 10.66 -7.61 -0.91
N PRO A 19 10.61 -8.96 -0.92
CA PRO A 19 11.81 -9.79 -1.09
C PRO A 19 12.52 -9.62 -2.44
N HIS A 20 11.85 -9.05 -3.45
CA HIS A 20 12.45 -8.78 -4.76
C HIS A 20 13.23 -7.46 -4.80
N ASP A 21 13.31 -6.76 -3.67
CA ASP A 21 14.00 -5.47 -3.53
C ASP A 21 13.68 -4.46 -4.66
N PRO A 22 12.38 -4.20 -4.96
CA PRO A 22 12.04 -3.31 -6.06
C PRO A 22 12.55 -1.90 -5.78
N LEU A 23 13.00 -1.21 -6.83
CA LEU A 23 13.36 0.21 -6.78
C LEU A 23 12.13 1.12 -6.91
N VAL A 24 11.08 0.62 -7.57
CA VAL A 24 9.84 1.35 -7.85
C VAL A 24 8.64 0.44 -7.58
N LEU A 25 7.66 0.92 -6.82
CA LEU A 25 6.34 0.31 -6.70
C LEU A 25 5.33 1.08 -7.56
N LEU A 26 4.61 0.37 -8.41
CA LEU A 26 3.47 0.91 -9.17
C LEU A 26 2.19 0.35 -8.54
N LEU A 27 1.36 1.24 -8.01
CA LEU A 27 0.18 0.86 -7.24
C LEU A 27 -1.07 1.46 -7.88
N ASN A 28 -2.08 0.62 -8.11
CA ASN A 28 -3.38 1.03 -8.60
C ASN A 28 -4.44 0.74 -7.52
N ASP A 29 -5.06 1.78 -6.98
CA ASP A 29 -6.07 1.71 -5.93
C ASP A 29 -5.65 0.83 -4.72
N PRO A 30 -4.45 1.04 -4.12
CA PRO A 30 -3.89 0.13 -3.13
C PRO A 30 -4.60 0.13 -1.77
N THR A 31 -5.63 0.95 -1.59
CA THR A 31 -6.45 0.95 -0.37
C THR A 31 -7.95 0.82 -0.63
N ARG A 32 -8.34 0.47 -1.86
CA ARG A 32 -9.75 0.32 -2.20
C ARG A 32 -10.40 -0.81 -1.40
N GLY A 33 -11.52 -0.50 -0.75
CA GLY A 33 -12.26 -1.47 0.08
C GLY A 33 -11.61 -1.78 1.42
N VAL A 34 -10.64 -0.96 1.84
CA VAL A 34 -9.93 -1.06 3.12
C VAL A 34 -10.50 -0.03 4.10
N ASP A 35 -10.64 -0.42 5.37
CA ASP A 35 -11.05 0.49 6.45
C ASP A 35 -9.96 1.53 6.78
N VAL A 36 -10.35 2.63 7.42
CA VAL A 36 -9.47 3.79 7.67
C VAL A 36 -8.20 3.43 8.45
N GLU A 37 -8.30 2.54 9.43
CA GLU A 37 -7.14 2.16 10.24
C GLU A 37 -6.13 1.37 9.40
N THR A 38 -6.62 0.39 8.63
CA THR A 38 -5.75 -0.40 7.76
C THR A 38 -5.15 0.43 6.61
N LYS A 39 -5.86 1.46 6.10
CA LYS A 39 -5.29 2.41 5.13
C LYS A 39 -4.06 3.11 5.70
N ARG A 40 -4.14 3.58 6.94
CA ARG A 40 -3.03 4.27 7.63
C ARG A 40 -1.79 3.39 7.71
N GLU A 41 -1.97 2.11 8.04
CA GLU A 41 -0.85 1.16 8.10
C GLU A 41 -0.22 0.94 6.72
N ILE A 42 -1.04 0.83 5.66
CA ILE A 42 -0.53 0.76 4.28
C ILE A 42 0.29 2.01 3.95
N TYR A 43 -0.20 3.21 4.31
CA TYR A 43 0.52 4.46 4.06
C TYR A 43 1.85 4.52 4.79
N LEU A 44 1.92 4.06 6.04
CA LEU A 44 3.18 3.98 6.78
C LEU A 44 4.18 3.06 6.09
N MET A 45 3.73 1.92 5.56
CA MET A 45 4.60 1.02 4.78
C MET A 45 5.12 1.68 3.50
N LEU A 46 4.24 2.36 2.74
CA LEU A 46 4.64 3.05 1.50
C LEU A 46 5.61 4.21 1.78
N ARG A 47 5.39 4.98 2.84
CA ARG A 47 6.29 6.05 3.29
C ARG A 47 7.64 5.49 3.72
N ALA A 48 7.67 4.38 4.46
CA ALA A 48 8.91 3.73 4.86
C ALA A 48 9.69 3.21 3.65
N PHE A 49 9.01 2.63 2.67
CA PHE A 49 9.61 2.21 1.41
C PHE A 49 10.24 3.39 0.66
N ALA A 50 9.52 4.51 0.54
CA ALA A 50 10.05 5.72 -0.09
C ALA A 50 11.23 6.32 0.69
N ALA A 51 11.14 6.35 2.02
CA ALA A 51 12.21 6.83 2.90
C ALA A 51 13.50 6.00 2.80
N ALA A 52 13.40 4.74 2.35
CA ALA A 52 14.56 3.90 2.03
C ALA A 52 15.22 4.25 0.69
N GLY A 53 14.89 5.38 0.07
CA GLY A 53 15.48 5.85 -1.20
C GLY A 53 14.85 5.26 -2.45
N LYS A 54 13.64 4.71 -2.33
CA LYS A 54 12.91 4.05 -3.41
C LYS A 54 11.72 4.91 -3.88
N ALA A 55 11.14 4.58 -5.02
CA ALA A 55 10.02 5.34 -5.57
C ALA A 55 8.68 4.60 -5.40
N VAL A 56 7.63 5.35 -5.07
CA VAL A 56 6.25 4.88 -5.10
C VAL A 56 5.49 5.73 -6.11
N VAL A 57 4.85 5.08 -7.08
CA VAL A 57 3.92 5.70 -8.02
C VAL A 57 2.53 5.14 -7.73
N LEU A 58 1.62 6.05 -7.42
CA LEU A 58 0.27 5.74 -6.99
C LEU A 58 -0.73 6.27 -8.01
N LEU A 59 -1.67 5.41 -8.41
CA LEU A 59 -2.96 5.79 -8.97
C LEU A 59 -4.03 5.51 -7.92
N SER A 60 -4.84 6.51 -7.60
CA SER A 60 -5.92 6.39 -6.63
C SER A 60 -7.20 7.03 -7.14
N SER A 61 -8.31 6.34 -6.92
CA SER A 61 -9.67 6.86 -7.05
C SER A 61 -10.19 7.56 -5.79
N ASP A 62 -9.44 7.51 -4.68
CA ASP A 62 -9.80 8.12 -3.39
C ASP A 62 -9.06 9.45 -3.20
N THR A 63 -9.76 10.58 -3.33
CA THR A 63 -9.12 11.91 -3.24
C THR A 63 -8.38 12.14 -1.91
N PRO A 64 -8.93 11.79 -0.73
CA PRO A 64 -8.19 11.76 0.53
C PRO A 64 -6.82 11.06 0.46
N GLU A 65 -6.69 9.94 -0.25
CA GLU A 65 -5.42 9.22 -0.38
C GLU A 65 -4.36 10.06 -1.11
N LEU A 66 -4.75 10.77 -2.18
CA LEU A 66 -3.85 11.64 -2.93
C LEU A 66 -3.36 12.85 -2.13
N VAL A 67 -4.14 13.30 -1.15
CA VAL A 67 -3.81 14.47 -0.34
C VAL A 67 -2.95 14.10 0.88
N HIS A 68 -3.10 12.89 1.41
CA HIS A 68 -2.52 12.49 2.70
C HIS A 68 -1.39 11.43 2.61
N LEU A 69 -1.08 10.89 1.42
CA LEU A 69 0.11 10.04 1.19
C LEU A 69 1.40 10.87 1.03
#